data_AF-A0AAV6XA24-F1
#
_entry.id   AF-A0AAV6XA24-F1
#
_cell.length_a   1.000
_cell.length_b   1.000
_cell.length_c   1.000
_cell.angle_alpha   90.00
_cell.angle_beta   90.00
_cell.angle_gamma   90.00
#
_symmetry.space_group_name_H-M   'P 1'
#
loop_
_entity.id
_entity.type
_entity.pdbx_description
1 polymer ?
#
loop_
_entity_poly.entity_id
_entity_poly.type
_entity_poly.pdbx_seq_one_letter_code
_entity_poly.pdbx_strand_id
1 'polypeptide(L)'
;MVGSSSSSLCFSLNISQLNTTKLGKKNPSSSSIRACMAAPSSSSTCFGFKNLMETFTVDVQRAEGRALNVPLIAPFTIASSRLERVENVGIRIELSNGCVGWGEAPLLPHVTAEEDQLAALAKVSDASHFLKNTPRKTLGLLLTDINHMLPAHQFASVRAGIEMALIDAVANSIRIPLWRLFGGYSNEITTDITIPIVSPTEAAELASKYRIQGFNILKLKVGKNLTADIQVLQAIRTVHPDCLFVLDANEGYNSEEAITVLQKLHEMEVTPILFEQPVHRDDWKGLGYVSNVARNKYGVSVAADESCRSLEDVKRIVKENLAHVINIKLAKLGVLEALEIIELAKGSGLDLMIGGMVETRLAMGFAGNLAAGLGCFKFIDLDTPILLAEDPVLGGYEVSGPIYKFSNARGHGGFLHWDNIVWNGQRRDNRGRWNTLGPVPGRMQDQLPYRTEPREPNQRIMEVDNKVIASAPEGATLLLFPQSEVLPKAIQGELRGEEEGTLGIEKELIRVAEQEEAEQLGELDQQGEDIFPNS
;
A
#
# COMPACT_ATOMS: atom_id res chain seq x y z
N MET A 1 41.25 31.84 5.38
CA MET A 1 40.78 33.25 5.36
C MET A 1 40.63 33.68 3.91
N VAL A 2 39.53 34.39 3.60
CA VAL A 2 39.25 35.33 2.47
C VAL A 2 40.14 35.25 1.20
N GLY A 3 39.62 35.16 -0.03
CA GLY A 3 38.21 35.28 -0.45
C GLY A 3 37.97 35.04 -1.96
N SER A 4 36.75 35.38 -2.39
CA SER A 4 36.08 34.98 -3.63
C SER A 4 36.45 35.76 -4.91
N SER A 5 36.29 35.13 -6.07
CA SER A 5 35.40 35.65 -7.14
C SER A 5 35.04 34.58 -8.16
N SER A 6 33.83 34.69 -8.73
CA SER A 6 33.28 33.82 -9.77
C SER A 6 33.13 34.61 -11.09
N SER A 7 33.17 33.92 -12.23
CA SER A 7 32.60 34.44 -13.47
C SER A 7 32.29 33.31 -14.46
N SER A 8 31.10 33.37 -15.05
CA SER A 8 30.57 32.37 -15.98
C SER A 8 30.88 32.76 -17.42
N LEU A 9 31.34 31.82 -18.25
CA LEU A 9 31.41 32.04 -19.70
C LEU A 9 30.05 31.79 -20.36
N CYS A 10 29.58 32.76 -21.11
CA CYS A 10 28.44 32.63 -22.03
C CYS A 10 28.97 32.80 -23.45
N PHE A 11 28.80 31.79 -24.32
CA PHE A 11 29.15 31.88 -25.73
C PHE A 11 27.94 32.30 -26.56
N SER A 12 28.14 33.28 -27.46
CA SER A 12 27.13 33.74 -28.41
C SER A 12 27.81 34.14 -29.73
N LEU A 13 27.30 33.64 -30.86
CA LEU A 13 27.61 33.91 -32.28
C LEU A 13 26.78 32.88 -33.12
N ASN A 14 26.21 33.13 -34.29
CA ASN A 14 25.99 34.40 -35.01
C ASN A 14 24.80 34.31 -36.02
N ILE A 15 24.32 35.49 -36.40
CA ILE A 15 23.27 35.92 -37.35
C ILE A 15 23.22 35.23 -38.73
N SER A 16 22.00 35.11 -39.32
CA SER A 16 21.61 35.46 -40.71
C SER A 16 20.21 34.89 -41.09
N GLN A 17 19.38 35.35 -42.06
CA GLN A 17 19.37 36.52 -42.97
C GLN A 17 17.97 37.23 -43.03
N LEU A 18 17.97 38.38 -43.72
CA LEU A 18 16.89 39.27 -44.23
C LEU A 18 15.62 38.65 -44.89
N ASN A 19 14.49 39.36 -44.77
CA ASN A 19 13.81 39.95 -45.95
C ASN A 19 12.86 41.12 -45.61
N THR A 20 12.55 41.99 -46.58
CA THR A 20 11.88 43.30 -46.38
C THR A 20 10.59 43.47 -47.20
N THR A 21 9.57 44.20 -46.68
CA THR A 21 8.82 45.23 -47.46
C THR A 21 7.78 46.07 -46.68
N LYS A 22 7.94 47.40 -46.79
CA LYS A 22 6.97 48.54 -46.85
C LYS A 22 5.66 48.60 -46.01
N LEU A 23 5.71 49.50 -45.02
CA LEU A 23 4.84 50.69 -44.78
C LEU A 23 3.30 50.62 -44.94
N GLY A 24 2.61 50.90 -43.82
CA GLY A 24 1.30 51.58 -43.77
C GLY A 24 1.12 52.33 -42.43
N LYS A 25 0.96 53.66 -42.45
CA LYS A 25 0.74 54.47 -41.23
C LYS A 25 -0.74 54.59 -40.89
N LYS A 26 -1.13 54.31 -39.65
CA LYS A 26 -2.24 54.96 -38.92
C LYS A 26 -2.11 54.70 -37.40
N ASN A 27 -2.06 55.78 -36.62
CA ASN A 27 -2.23 55.78 -35.15
C ASN A 27 -3.75 55.71 -34.83
N PRO A 28 -4.19 55.14 -33.68
CA PRO A 28 -4.08 55.87 -32.41
C PRO A 28 -3.85 55.02 -31.13
N SER A 29 -3.66 55.76 -30.03
CA SER A 29 -3.94 55.43 -28.62
C SER A 29 -3.23 54.25 -27.94
N SER A 30 -2.57 54.61 -26.84
CA SER A 30 -2.06 53.76 -25.77
C SER A 30 -2.94 52.59 -25.35
N SER A 31 -2.40 51.38 -25.41
CA SER A 31 -2.76 50.26 -24.54
C SER A 31 -1.48 49.59 -24.04
N SER A 32 -1.18 49.69 -22.75
CA SER A 32 -0.05 49.01 -22.15
C SER A 32 -0.29 47.50 -22.16
N ILE A 33 0.47 46.78 -22.98
CA ILE A 33 0.54 45.33 -22.92
C ILE A 33 1.21 45.00 -21.59
N ARG A 34 0.42 44.70 -20.55
CA ARG A 34 0.91 43.98 -19.38
C ARG A 34 1.41 42.63 -19.90
N ALA A 35 2.71 42.39 -19.81
CA ALA A 35 3.23 41.05 -19.91
C ALA A 35 2.53 40.22 -18.82
N CYS A 36 1.82 39.15 -19.21
CA CYS A 36 1.40 38.13 -18.26
C CYS A 36 2.66 37.46 -17.72
N MET A 37 3.15 37.96 -16.59
CA MET A 37 4.05 37.19 -15.75
C MET A 37 3.26 35.95 -15.34
N ALA A 38 3.76 34.77 -15.71
CA ALA A 38 3.19 33.53 -15.23
C ALA A 38 3.14 33.60 -13.71
N ALA A 39 1.97 33.34 -13.12
CA ALA A 39 1.86 33.27 -11.67
C ALA A 39 2.87 32.24 -11.16
N PRO A 40 3.59 32.50 -10.05
CA PRO A 40 4.41 31.47 -9.46
C PRO A 40 3.51 30.27 -9.18
N SER A 41 3.92 29.10 -9.67
CA SER A 41 3.23 27.84 -9.41
C SER A 41 3.02 27.71 -7.91
N SER A 42 1.76 27.79 -7.47
CA SER A 42 1.42 27.69 -6.05
C SER A 42 1.89 26.33 -5.56
N SER A 43 2.95 26.32 -4.76
CA SER A 43 3.27 25.15 -3.96
C SER A 43 2.05 24.85 -3.11
N SER A 44 1.45 23.68 -3.29
CA SER A 44 0.44 23.16 -2.38
C SER A 44 1.14 22.76 -1.09
N THR A 45 1.53 23.78 -0.31
CA THR A 45 2.01 23.61 1.05
C THR A 45 0.99 22.76 1.80
N CYS A 46 1.47 21.77 2.55
CA CYS A 46 0.64 20.93 3.40
C CYS A 46 0.09 21.76 4.58
N PHE A 47 -0.90 22.60 4.28
CA PHE A 47 -1.42 23.64 5.16
C PHE A 47 -2.30 23.07 6.30
N GLY A 48 -2.61 21.76 6.24
CA GLY A 48 -3.29 21.02 7.30
C GLY A 48 -2.33 20.49 8.37
N PHE A 49 -1.58 19.42 8.06
CA PHE A 49 -0.91 18.61 9.08
C PHE A 49 0.15 19.35 9.90
N LYS A 50 0.98 20.22 9.30
CA LYS A 50 1.99 20.98 10.05
C LYS A 50 1.35 21.97 11.04
N ASN A 51 0.35 22.73 10.58
CA ASN A 51 -0.40 23.64 11.44
C ASN A 51 -1.13 22.87 12.56
N LEU A 52 -1.68 21.69 12.26
CA LEU A 52 -2.29 20.81 13.27
C LEU A 52 -1.27 20.38 14.33
N MET A 53 -0.06 19.98 13.94
CA MET A 53 1.02 19.63 14.87
C MET A 53 1.39 20.78 15.81
N GLU A 54 1.41 22.01 15.30
CA GLU A 54 1.78 23.20 16.07
C GLU A 54 0.65 23.74 16.97
N THR A 55 -0.61 23.49 16.62
CA THR A 55 -1.78 24.12 17.29
C THR A 55 -2.68 23.18 18.09
N PHE A 56 -2.81 21.91 17.70
CA PHE A 56 -3.71 20.98 18.38
C PHE A 56 -3.05 20.43 19.65
N THR A 57 -3.66 20.71 20.81
CA THR A 57 -3.20 20.16 22.09
C THR A 57 -3.77 18.77 22.35
N VAL A 58 -2.87 17.80 22.53
CA VAL A 58 -3.16 16.41 22.88
C VAL A 58 -3.06 16.24 24.40
N ASP A 59 -4.01 15.51 24.97
CA ASP A 59 -4.09 15.15 26.39
C ASP A 59 -4.56 13.70 26.46
N VAL A 60 -3.69 12.78 26.87
CA VAL A 60 -3.90 11.32 26.72
C VAL A 60 -4.51 10.75 28.00
N GLN A 61 -5.76 10.29 27.91
CA GLN A 61 -6.48 9.66 29.02
C GLN A 61 -6.06 8.20 29.21
N ARG A 62 -5.82 7.49 28.10
CA ARG A 62 -5.46 6.06 28.10
C ARG A 62 -4.61 5.70 26.88
N ALA A 63 -3.58 4.89 27.09
CA ALA A 63 -2.77 4.30 26.03
C ALA A 63 -2.47 2.84 26.42
N GLU A 64 -2.61 1.91 25.48
CA GLU A 64 -2.45 0.47 25.70
C GLU A 64 -1.88 -0.21 24.44
N GLY A 65 -1.07 -1.26 24.64
CA GLY A 65 -0.61 -2.17 23.59
C GLY A 65 -1.05 -3.61 23.86
N ARG A 66 -1.32 -4.38 22.80
CA ARG A 66 -1.65 -5.83 22.85
C ARG A 66 -1.03 -6.57 21.68
N ALA A 67 -0.68 -7.84 21.89
CA ALA A 67 -0.25 -8.73 20.81
C ALA A 67 -1.34 -8.82 19.72
N LEU A 68 -0.95 -8.60 18.47
CA LEU A 68 -1.80 -8.66 17.28
C LEU A 68 -1.29 -9.79 16.39
N ASN A 69 -1.81 -10.99 16.63
CA ASN A 69 -1.41 -12.21 15.94
C ASN A 69 -2.48 -12.59 14.91
N VAL A 70 -2.09 -12.77 13.64
CA VAL A 70 -3.01 -13.10 12.55
C VAL A 70 -2.39 -14.17 11.64
N PRO A 71 -2.98 -15.36 11.47
CA PRO A 71 -2.45 -16.37 10.55
C PRO A 71 -2.40 -15.90 9.09
N LEU A 72 -1.45 -16.40 8.30
CA LEU A 72 -1.43 -16.20 6.85
C LEU A 72 -2.21 -17.33 6.13
N ILE A 73 -2.77 -17.03 4.96
CA ILE A 73 -3.46 -18.03 4.10
C ILE A 73 -2.49 -19.15 3.69
N ALA A 74 -1.25 -18.76 3.38
CA ALA A 74 -0.14 -19.64 3.08
C ALA A 74 1.18 -19.02 3.57
N PRO A 75 2.23 -19.80 3.88
CA PRO A 75 3.47 -19.26 4.41
C PRO A 75 4.19 -18.31 3.44
N PHE A 76 4.33 -17.04 3.83
CA PHE A 76 4.99 -16.01 3.05
C PHE A 76 6.51 -16.20 3.13
N THR A 77 7.16 -16.44 1.98
CA THR A 77 8.60 -16.78 1.92
C THR A 77 9.35 -15.75 1.08
N ILE A 78 10.32 -15.07 1.71
CA ILE A 78 11.24 -14.11 1.08
C ILE A 78 12.67 -14.67 1.06
N ALA A 79 13.65 -13.89 0.58
CA ALA A 79 15.06 -14.28 0.55
C ALA A 79 15.58 -14.73 1.94
N SER A 80 15.34 -13.92 2.96
CA SER A 80 15.91 -14.07 4.31
C SER A 80 15.02 -14.81 5.34
N SER A 81 13.71 -14.97 5.10
CA SER A 81 12.79 -15.54 6.09
C SER A 81 11.57 -16.27 5.49
N ARG A 82 10.82 -16.94 6.36
CA ARG A 82 9.51 -17.55 6.09
C ARG A 82 8.59 -17.26 7.28
N LEU A 83 7.43 -16.69 7.00
CA LEU A 83 6.42 -16.32 8.00
C LEU A 83 5.16 -17.18 7.79
N GLU A 84 4.57 -17.66 8.89
CA GLU A 84 3.29 -18.41 8.87
C GLU A 84 2.14 -17.60 9.48
N ARG A 85 2.48 -16.54 10.22
CA ARG A 85 1.55 -15.58 10.81
C ARG A 85 2.23 -14.22 10.97
N VAL A 86 1.39 -13.20 11.13
CA VAL A 86 1.73 -11.91 11.71
C VAL A 86 1.89 -12.06 13.22
N GLU A 87 2.91 -11.42 13.81
CA GLU A 87 3.14 -11.37 15.27
C GLU A 87 3.40 -9.90 15.71
N ASN A 88 2.50 -9.00 15.31
CA ASN A 88 2.66 -7.55 15.46
C ASN A 88 2.17 -7.06 16.83
N VAL A 89 2.30 -5.77 17.13
CA VAL A 89 1.69 -5.14 18.31
C VAL A 89 0.62 -4.14 17.87
N GLY A 90 -0.63 -4.40 18.25
CA GLY A 90 -1.73 -3.45 18.11
C GLY A 90 -1.70 -2.42 19.23
N ILE A 91 -1.94 -1.16 18.91
CA ILE A 91 -1.82 0.00 19.79
C ILE A 91 -3.11 0.80 19.75
N ARG A 92 -3.59 1.19 20.93
CA ARG A 92 -4.81 2.01 21.11
C ARG A 92 -4.51 3.18 22.03
N ILE A 93 -4.77 4.39 21.55
CA ILE A 93 -4.65 5.64 22.32
C ILE A 93 -6.01 6.32 22.38
N GLU A 94 -6.35 6.91 23.52
CA GLU A 94 -7.62 7.58 23.80
C GLU A 94 -7.33 8.91 24.50
N LEU A 95 -7.81 9.99 23.89
CA LEU A 95 -7.64 11.36 24.37
C LEU A 95 -8.74 11.72 25.38
N SER A 96 -8.51 12.74 26.21
CA SER A 96 -9.47 13.17 27.24
C SER A 96 -10.80 13.73 26.72
N ASN A 97 -10.92 13.93 25.40
CA ASN A 97 -12.19 14.22 24.72
C ASN A 97 -12.95 12.93 24.27
N GLY A 98 -12.48 11.75 24.66
CA GLY A 98 -13.07 10.45 24.32
C GLY A 98 -12.76 9.95 22.90
N CYS A 99 -11.98 10.69 22.10
CA CYS A 99 -11.58 10.22 20.77
C CYS A 99 -10.45 9.21 20.85
N VAL A 100 -10.62 8.10 20.14
CA VAL A 100 -9.69 6.97 20.10
C VAL A 100 -8.93 7.01 18.79
N GLY A 101 -7.67 6.59 18.81
CA GLY A 101 -6.88 6.33 17.63
C GLY A 101 -6.13 5.02 17.70
N TRP A 102 -5.82 4.50 16.52
CA TRP A 102 -5.30 3.16 16.31
C TRP A 102 -3.98 3.16 15.54
N GLY A 103 -3.12 2.21 15.88
CA GLY A 103 -1.84 2.02 15.23
C GLY A 103 -1.33 0.60 15.45
N GLU A 104 -0.36 0.22 14.62
CA GLU A 104 0.21 -1.12 14.60
C GLU A 104 1.73 -1.00 14.42
N ALA A 105 2.47 -1.77 15.22
CA ALA A 105 3.92 -1.91 15.11
C ALA A 105 4.22 -3.31 14.57
N PRO A 106 4.51 -3.48 13.27
CA PRO A 106 4.88 -4.76 12.72
C PRO A 106 6.29 -5.19 13.08
N LEU A 107 6.48 -6.49 13.28
CA LEU A 107 7.76 -7.03 13.73
C LEU A 107 8.37 -7.94 12.68
N LEU A 108 9.54 -7.53 12.19
CA LEU A 108 10.39 -8.33 11.34
C LEU A 108 11.83 -8.05 11.77
N PRO A 109 12.37 -8.77 12.77
CA PRO A 109 13.61 -8.38 13.46
C PRO A 109 14.82 -8.13 12.54
N HIS A 110 14.88 -8.85 11.41
CA HIS A 110 15.91 -8.66 10.39
C HIS A 110 15.85 -7.30 9.68
N VAL A 111 14.70 -6.62 9.67
CA VAL A 111 14.44 -5.35 8.98
C VAL A 111 14.06 -4.21 9.92
N THR A 112 13.32 -4.46 11.01
CA THR A 112 12.88 -3.40 11.96
C THR A 112 13.74 -3.28 13.22
N ALA A 113 14.66 -4.24 13.44
CA ALA A 113 15.60 -4.30 14.56
C ALA A 113 15.01 -4.50 15.98
N GLU A 114 13.70 -4.47 16.19
CA GLU A 114 13.11 -5.01 17.43
C GLU A 114 13.29 -6.54 17.49
N GLU A 115 13.74 -7.07 18.63
CA GLU A 115 14.11 -8.48 18.77
C GLU A 115 12.91 -9.45 18.70
N ASP A 116 11.83 -9.13 19.44
CA ASP A 116 10.60 -9.94 19.48
C ASP A 116 9.36 -9.12 19.93
N GLN A 117 8.20 -9.78 19.95
CA GLN A 117 6.93 -9.18 20.37
C GLN A 117 6.88 -8.77 21.85
N LEU A 118 7.64 -9.41 22.74
CA LEU A 118 7.69 -9.07 24.15
C LEU A 118 8.50 -7.79 24.38
N ALA A 119 9.64 -7.64 23.69
CA ALA A 119 10.44 -6.42 23.67
C ALA A 119 9.64 -5.23 23.09
N ALA A 120 8.92 -5.45 21.99
CA ALA A 120 8.03 -4.44 21.40
C ALA A 120 6.90 -4.05 22.36
N LEU A 121 6.22 -5.02 22.99
CA LEU A 121 5.17 -4.76 23.99
C LEU A 121 5.70 -4.00 25.21
N ALA A 122 6.92 -4.30 25.68
CA ALA A 122 7.55 -3.56 26.76
C ALA A 122 7.77 -2.09 26.36
N LYS A 123 8.22 -1.81 25.13
CA LYS A 123 8.40 -0.44 24.62
C LYS A 123 7.09 0.29 24.34
N VAL A 124 6.04 -0.39 23.90
CA VAL A 124 4.69 0.18 23.85
C VAL A 124 4.18 0.50 25.26
N SER A 125 4.49 -0.33 26.27
CA SER A 125 4.14 -0.07 27.67
C SER A 125 4.89 1.14 28.24
N ASP A 126 6.20 1.25 27.99
CA ASP A 126 7.02 2.43 28.34
C ASP A 126 6.41 3.70 27.74
N ALA A 127 6.11 3.68 26.44
CA ALA A 127 5.52 4.81 25.71
C ALA A 127 4.11 5.15 26.20
N SER A 128 3.27 4.15 26.46
CA SER A 128 1.92 4.32 26.99
C SER A 128 1.93 4.95 28.38
N HIS A 129 2.87 4.54 29.23
CA HIS A 129 3.06 5.14 30.55
C HIS A 129 3.59 6.58 30.45
N PHE A 130 4.52 6.86 29.54
CA PHE A 130 4.99 8.22 29.28
C PHE A 130 3.85 9.14 28.82
N LEU A 131 3.07 8.71 27.81
CA LEU A 131 1.95 9.48 27.26
C LEU A 131 0.91 9.81 28.31
N LYS A 132 0.48 8.82 29.11
CA LYS A 132 -0.54 9.00 30.16
C LYS A 132 -0.11 9.96 31.28
N ASN A 133 1.19 10.06 31.56
CA ASN A 133 1.72 10.95 32.59
C ASN A 133 2.24 12.29 32.02
N THR A 134 2.19 12.49 30.70
CA THR A 134 2.61 13.74 30.06
C THR A 134 1.46 14.74 30.10
N PRO A 135 1.64 15.94 30.71
CA PRO A 135 0.63 16.99 30.66
C PRO A 135 0.32 17.41 29.22
N ARG A 136 -0.85 18.04 29.01
CA ARG A 136 -1.26 18.53 27.68
C ARG A 136 -0.11 19.24 26.93
N LYS A 137 0.17 18.78 25.70
CA LYS A 137 1.19 19.33 24.80
C LYS A 137 0.62 19.46 23.39
N THR A 138 1.26 20.26 22.53
CA THR A 138 0.93 20.27 21.11
C THR A 138 1.31 18.92 20.48
N LEU A 139 0.54 18.44 19.49
CA LEU A 139 0.77 17.14 18.84
C LEU A 139 2.23 17.02 18.35
N GLY A 140 2.78 18.06 17.75
CA GLY A 140 4.17 18.09 17.26
C GLY A 140 5.21 17.93 18.38
N LEU A 141 5.02 18.57 19.54
CA LEU A 141 5.91 18.38 20.68
C LEU A 141 5.80 16.96 21.26
N LEU A 142 4.58 16.40 21.33
CA LEU A 142 4.37 15.06 21.85
C LEU A 142 4.97 13.96 20.94
N LEU A 143 4.81 14.09 19.62
CA LEU A 143 5.45 13.20 18.65
C LEU A 143 6.99 13.36 18.68
N THR A 144 7.49 14.58 18.90
CA THR A 144 8.94 14.83 19.08
C THR A 144 9.48 14.15 20.34
N ASP A 145 8.74 14.20 21.46
CA ASP A 145 9.12 13.48 22.69
C ASP A 145 9.14 11.96 22.46
N ILE A 146 8.15 11.41 21.73
CA ILE A 146 8.10 9.99 21.35
C ILE A 146 9.30 9.60 20.48
N ASN A 147 9.68 10.42 19.49
CA ASN A 147 10.87 10.21 18.68
C ASN A 147 12.17 10.20 19.52
N HIS A 148 12.28 11.05 20.54
CA HIS A 148 13.40 11.01 21.49
C HIS A 148 13.38 9.78 22.42
N MET A 149 12.19 9.30 22.80
CA MET A 149 12.03 8.13 23.69
C MET A 149 12.26 6.80 22.96
N LEU A 150 11.95 6.75 21.66
CA LEU A 150 12.12 5.62 20.76
C LEU A 150 13.03 6.03 19.58
N PRO A 151 14.32 6.34 19.82
CA PRO A 151 15.18 6.96 18.83
C PRO A 151 15.74 5.94 17.84
N ALA A 152 16.01 6.44 16.63
CA ALA A 152 16.66 5.73 15.53
C ALA A 152 15.94 4.43 15.13
N HIS A 153 16.61 3.64 14.29
CA HIS A 153 16.09 2.44 13.68
C HIS A 153 15.65 1.34 14.69
N GLN A 154 16.25 1.30 15.88
CA GLN A 154 16.08 0.19 16.85
C GLN A 154 14.63 -0.02 17.33
N PHE A 155 13.84 1.04 17.39
CA PHE A 155 12.44 1.00 17.84
C PHE A 155 11.51 1.73 16.87
N ALA A 156 11.90 1.79 15.59
CA ALA A 156 11.19 2.59 14.60
C ALA A 156 9.78 2.05 14.30
N SER A 157 9.54 0.75 14.47
CA SER A 157 8.22 0.15 14.29
C SER A 157 7.30 0.45 15.46
N VAL A 158 7.82 0.30 16.70
CA VAL A 158 7.10 0.72 17.91
C VAL A 158 6.75 2.22 17.86
N ARG A 159 7.70 3.05 17.42
CA ARG A 159 7.49 4.48 17.19
C ARG A 159 6.39 4.72 16.16
N ALA A 160 6.45 4.07 14.99
CA ALA A 160 5.45 4.19 13.95
C ALA A 160 4.03 3.89 14.47
N GLY A 161 3.83 2.78 15.18
CA GLY A 161 2.53 2.42 15.73
C GLY A 161 2.00 3.42 16.77
N ILE A 162 2.87 4.00 17.61
CA ILE A 162 2.47 5.05 18.57
C ILE A 162 2.10 6.34 17.83
N GLU A 163 2.89 6.76 16.84
CA GLU A 163 2.65 7.96 16.04
C GLU A 163 1.36 7.83 15.22
N MET A 164 1.10 6.65 14.61
CA MET A 164 -0.15 6.34 13.93
C MET A 164 -1.35 6.53 14.87
N ALA A 165 -1.32 5.90 16.05
CA ALA A 165 -2.41 5.97 17.01
C ALA A 165 -2.67 7.39 17.55
N LEU A 166 -1.62 8.21 17.74
CA LEU A 166 -1.77 9.63 18.10
C LEU A 166 -2.40 10.44 16.96
N ILE A 167 -1.90 10.29 15.74
CA ILE A 167 -2.39 11.04 14.57
C ILE A 167 -3.85 10.67 14.25
N ASP A 168 -4.19 9.38 14.32
CA ASP A 168 -5.56 8.90 14.15
C ASP A 168 -6.51 9.44 15.23
N ALA A 169 -6.08 9.47 16.51
CA ALA A 169 -6.90 10.00 17.60
C ALA A 169 -7.19 11.50 17.45
N VAL A 170 -6.22 12.27 16.96
CA VAL A 170 -6.39 13.70 16.65
C VAL A 170 -7.29 13.88 15.43
N ALA A 171 -7.09 13.12 14.35
CA ALA A 171 -7.97 13.13 13.18
C ALA A 171 -9.42 12.77 13.54
N ASN A 172 -9.62 11.82 14.45
CA ASN A 172 -10.92 11.46 15.01
C ASN A 172 -11.55 12.54 15.88
N SER A 173 -10.73 13.38 16.53
CA SER A 173 -11.15 14.54 17.32
C SER A 173 -11.65 15.68 16.45
N ILE A 174 -10.95 15.99 15.36
CA ILE A 174 -11.32 17.04 14.40
C ILE A 174 -12.30 16.56 13.31
N ARG A 175 -12.66 15.26 13.33
CA ARG A 175 -13.59 14.59 12.39
C ARG A 175 -13.16 14.64 10.92
N ILE A 176 -11.86 14.52 10.64
CA ILE A 176 -11.30 14.54 9.28
C ILE A 176 -10.75 13.14 8.92
N PRO A 177 -11.00 12.60 7.70
CA PRO A 177 -10.35 11.38 7.23
C PRO A 177 -8.86 11.62 6.96
N LEU A 178 -7.98 10.65 7.28
CA LEU A 178 -6.53 10.84 7.19
C LEU A 178 -6.03 11.22 5.79
N TRP A 179 -6.59 10.66 4.71
CA TRP A 179 -6.21 11.05 3.36
C TRP A 179 -6.44 12.54 3.07
N ARG A 180 -7.47 13.17 3.64
CA ARG A 180 -7.64 14.64 3.57
C ARG A 180 -6.67 15.38 4.47
N LEU A 181 -6.39 14.86 5.67
CA LEU A 181 -5.40 15.46 6.58
C LEU A 181 -4.00 15.51 5.95
N PHE A 182 -3.63 14.47 5.18
CA PHE A 182 -2.37 14.38 4.45
C PHE A 182 -2.33 15.11 3.10
N GLY A 183 -3.38 15.89 2.75
CA GLY A 183 -3.37 16.78 1.59
C GLY A 183 -4.57 16.63 0.65
N GLY A 184 -5.27 15.49 0.71
CA GLY A 184 -6.52 15.28 -0.04
C GLY A 184 -6.36 15.09 -1.55
N TYR A 185 -5.17 14.71 -2.05
CA TYR A 185 -4.93 14.54 -3.49
C TYR A 185 -5.86 13.52 -4.15
N SER A 186 -6.04 12.36 -3.52
CA SER A 186 -6.95 11.29 -3.93
C SER A 186 -7.55 10.61 -2.70
N ASN A 187 -8.72 9.99 -2.86
CA ASN A 187 -9.28 9.04 -1.89
C ASN A 187 -9.12 7.58 -2.35
N GLU A 188 -8.37 7.33 -3.42
CA GLU A 188 -8.12 6.01 -4.00
C GLU A 188 -6.64 5.83 -4.35
N ILE A 189 -6.14 4.60 -4.19
CA ILE A 189 -4.82 4.15 -4.65
C ILE A 189 -4.92 2.82 -5.38
N THR A 190 -3.90 2.49 -6.17
CA THR A 190 -3.76 1.20 -6.85
C THR A 190 -2.44 0.57 -6.41
N THR A 191 -2.49 -0.64 -5.85
CA THR A 191 -1.31 -1.38 -5.36
C THR A 191 -0.96 -2.56 -6.29
N ASP A 192 0.27 -3.06 -6.21
CA ASP A 192 0.66 -4.33 -6.81
C ASP A 192 0.27 -5.53 -5.91
N ILE A 193 0.75 -6.72 -6.24
CA ILE A 193 0.54 -7.94 -5.44
C ILE A 193 1.78 -8.82 -5.52
N THR A 194 2.19 -9.35 -4.38
CA THR A 194 3.41 -10.15 -4.25
C THR A 194 3.17 -11.60 -4.66
N ILE A 195 4.04 -12.08 -5.55
CA ILE A 195 4.27 -13.50 -5.80
C ILE A 195 5.50 -13.91 -4.96
N PRO A 196 5.31 -14.76 -3.93
CA PRO A 196 6.41 -15.24 -3.09
C PRO A 196 7.32 -16.21 -3.85
N ILE A 197 8.44 -16.62 -3.24
CA ILE A 197 9.36 -17.59 -3.86
C ILE A 197 8.69 -18.98 -3.90
N VAL A 198 8.21 -19.37 -5.08
CA VAL A 198 7.49 -20.62 -5.35
C VAL A 198 7.97 -21.29 -6.65
N SER A 199 7.39 -22.43 -7.04
CA SER A 199 7.71 -23.08 -8.32
C SER A 199 7.23 -22.26 -9.53
N PRO A 200 7.86 -22.37 -10.72
CA PRO A 200 7.43 -21.62 -11.91
C PRO A 200 5.96 -21.86 -12.31
N THR A 201 5.46 -23.08 -12.12
CA THR A 201 4.05 -23.43 -12.38
C THR A 201 3.11 -22.70 -11.40
N GLU A 202 3.39 -22.80 -10.10
CA GLU A 202 2.62 -22.15 -9.05
C GLU A 202 2.65 -20.61 -9.18
N ALA A 203 3.78 -20.05 -9.62
CA ALA A 203 3.91 -18.62 -9.90
C ALA A 203 3.01 -18.18 -11.06
N ALA A 204 2.93 -18.97 -12.14
CA ALA A 204 2.03 -18.70 -13.27
C ALA A 204 0.54 -18.87 -12.91
N GLU A 205 0.21 -19.82 -12.03
CA GLU A 205 -1.15 -19.99 -11.48
C GLU A 205 -1.55 -18.80 -10.59
N LEU A 206 -0.67 -18.37 -9.67
CA LEU A 206 -0.87 -17.19 -8.83
C LEU A 206 -1.00 -15.92 -9.67
N ALA A 207 -0.14 -15.71 -10.66
CA ALA A 207 -0.26 -14.59 -11.59
C ALA A 207 -1.63 -14.62 -12.30
N SER A 208 -2.09 -15.77 -12.78
CA SER A 208 -3.40 -15.91 -13.43
C SER A 208 -4.57 -15.59 -12.50
N LYS A 209 -4.52 -16.07 -11.25
CA LYS A 209 -5.48 -15.73 -10.19
C LYS A 209 -5.52 -14.21 -9.97
N TYR A 210 -4.37 -13.56 -9.83
CA TYR A 210 -4.29 -12.13 -9.58
C TYR A 210 -4.68 -11.26 -10.79
N ARG A 211 -4.41 -11.71 -12.03
CA ARG A 211 -4.93 -11.06 -13.25
C ARG A 211 -6.45 -11.06 -13.31
N ILE A 212 -7.09 -12.17 -12.96
CA ILE A 212 -8.56 -12.26 -12.85
C ILE A 212 -9.10 -11.29 -11.78
N GLN A 213 -8.33 -11.05 -10.71
CA GLN A 213 -8.64 -10.06 -9.67
C GLN A 213 -8.28 -8.60 -10.07
N GLY A 214 -7.77 -8.37 -11.27
CA GLY A 214 -7.51 -7.02 -11.83
C GLY A 214 -6.12 -6.45 -11.59
N PHE A 215 -5.21 -7.15 -10.90
CA PHE A 215 -3.84 -6.68 -10.65
C PHE A 215 -3.04 -6.64 -11.96
N ASN A 216 -2.50 -5.48 -12.36
CA ASN A 216 -1.67 -5.34 -13.57
C ASN A 216 -0.16 -5.33 -13.28
N ILE A 217 0.21 -5.08 -12.02
CA ILE A 217 1.59 -5.07 -11.53
C ILE A 217 1.74 -6.25 -10.59
N LEU A 218 2.75 -7.07 -10.83
CA LEU A 218 3.11 -8.21 -9.99
C LEU A 218 4.50 -7.94 -9.38
N LYS A 219 4.62 -8.06 -8.07
CA LYS A 219 5.88 -7.94 -7.34
C LYS A 219 6.44 -9.34 -7.12
N LEU A 220 7.59 -9.67 -7.72
CA LEU A 220 8.19 -11.00 -7.62
C LEU A 220 9.33 -10.97 -6.61
N LYS A 221 9.24 -11.84 -5.61
CA LYS A 221 10.37 -12.14 -4.72
C LYS A 221 11.39 -12.99 -5.47
N VAL A 222 12.61 -12.49 -5.54
CA VAL A 222 13.77 -13.14 -6.19
C VAL A 222 14.95 -13.17 -5.21
N GLY A 223 16.17 -13.46 -5.67
CA GLY A 223 17.37 -13.33 -4.83
C GLY A 223 17.84 -14.63 -4.14
N LYS A 224 17.18 -15.77 -4.37
CA LYS A 224 17.63 -17.07 -3.82
C LYS A 224 18.40 -17.93 -4.81
N ASN A 225 18.00 -17.94 -6.08
CA ASN A 225 18.65 -18.75 -7.09
C ASN A 225 18.38 -18.16 -8.47
N LEU A 226 19.38 -17.49 -9.02
CA LEU A 226 19.27 -16.76 -10.29
C LEU A 226 18.65 -17.58 -11.43
N THR A 227 18.89 -18.89 -11.50
CA THR A 227 18.29 -19.75 -12.54
C THR A 227 16.80 -19.99 -12.29
N ALA A 228 16.40 -20.28 -11.05
CA ALA A 228 15.00 -20.47 -10.68
C ALA A 228 14.20 -19.15 -10.76
N ASP A 229 14.81 -18.04 -10.33
CA ASP A 229 14.22 -16.70 -10.38
C ASP A 229 13.89 -16.31 -11.84
N ILE A 230 14.82 -16.60 -12.78
CA ILE A 230 14.57 -16.43 -14.23
C ILE A 230 13.44 -17.35 -14.70
N GLN A 231 13.45 -18.65 -14.33
CA GLN A 231 12.42 -19.62 -14.74
C GLN A 231 11.00 -19.19 -14.33
N VAL A 232 10.84 -18.68 -13.11
CA VAL A 232 9.58 -18.10 -12.60
C VAL A 232 9.13 -16.92 -13.48
N LEU A 233 10.03 -16.01 -13.83
CA LEU A 233 9.74 -14.85 -14.68
C LEU A 233 9.35 -15.24 -16.11
N GLN A 234 9.98 -16.26 -16.72
CA GLN A 234 9.55 -16.74 -18.05
C GLN A 234 8.19 -17.43 -17.99
N ALA A 235 7.91 -18.22 -16.94
CA ALA A 235 6.63 -18.91 -16.77
C ALA A 235 5.46 -17.90 -16.70
N ILE A 236 5.58 -16.86 -15.86
CA ILE A 236 4.56 -15.80 -15.77
C ILE A 236 4.44 -15.02 -17.08
N ARG A 237 5.56 -14.62 -17.69
CA ARG A 237 5.55 -13.85 -18.96
C ARG A 237 4.91 -14.64 -20.11
N THR A 238 5.02 -15.97 -20.11
CA THR A 238 4.40 -16.84 -21.12
C THR A 238 2.88 -16.83 -21.07
N VAL A 239 2.28 -16.77 -19.86
CA VAL A 239 0.82 -16.76 -19.69
C VAL A 239 0.24 -15.34 -19.67
N HIS A 240 0.98 -14.35 -19.18
CA HIS A 240 0.56 -12.94 -19.09
C HIS A 240 1.64 -12.00 -19.67
N PRO A 241 1.65 -11.81 -21.00
CA PRO A 241 2.65 -11.01 -21.69
C PRO A 241 2.54 -9.51 -21.42
N ASP A 242 1.42 -9.05 -20.85
CA ASP A 242 1.07 -7.65 -20.55
C ASP A 242 1.43 -7.22 -19.12
N CYS A 243 1.71 -8.16 -18.20
CA CYS A 243 2.07 -7.86 -16.82
C CYS A 243 3.26 -6.90 -16.71
N LEU A 244 3.18 -5.95 -15.77
CA LEU A 244 4.33 -5.20 -15.31
C LEU A 244 4.96 -5.93 -14.11
N PHE A 245 6.30 -5.97 -14.06
CA PHE A 245 7.03 -6.64 -12.98
C PHE A 245 7.79 -5.63 -12.12
N VAL A 246 7.57 -5.69 -10.82
CA VAL A 246 8.52 -5.23 -9.79
C VAL A 246 9.32 -6.47 -9.38
N LEU A 247 10.65 -6.38 -9.34
CA LEU A 247 11.50 -7.41 -8.75
C LEU A 247 11.96 -6.95 -7.38
N ASP A 248 11.91 -7.81 -6.37
CA ASP A 248 12.45 -7.52 -5.05
C ASP A 248 13.33 -8.69 -4.61
N ALA A 249 14.63 -8.42 -4.47
CA ALA A 249 15.60 -9.45 -4.11
C ALA A 249 15.79 -9.61 -2.59
N ASN A 250 15.24 -8.70 -1.77
CA ASN A 250 15.51 -8.57 -0.34
C ASN A 250 16.96 -8.90 0.02
N GLU A 251 17.90 -8.12 -0.53
CA GLU A 251 19.34 -8.24 -0.28
C GLU A 251 20.05 -9.47 -0.89
N GLY A 252 19.32 -10.33 -1.61
CA GLY A 252 19.75 -11.69 -1.95
C GLY A 252 20.88 -11.84 -2.99
N TYR A 253 21.12 -10.85 -3.86
CA TYR A 253 22.17 -10.95 -4.88
C TYR A 253 23.44 -10.18 -4.49
N ASN A 254 24.58 -10.60 -5.04
CA ASN A 254 25.69 -9.69 -5.25
C ASN A 254 25.48 -8.82 -6.51
N SER A 255 26.30 -7.78 -6.69
CA SER A 255 26.15 -6.84 -7.80
C SER A 255 26.19 -7.47 -9.20
N GLU A 256 27.04 -8.48 -9.41
CA GLU A 256 27.19 -9.14 -10.72
C GLU A 256 26.02 -10.09 -11.01
N GLU A 257 25.48 -10.75 -9.98
CA GLU A 257 24.24 -11.53 -10.08
C GLU A 257 23.04 -10.63 -10.41
N ALA A 258 22.90 -9.49 -9.74
CA ALA A 258 21.85 -8.52 -10.03
C ALA A 258 21.91 -8.01 -11.48
N ILE A 259 23.09 -7.71 -12.00
CA ILE A 259 23.29 -7.33 -13.41
C ILE A 259 23.00 -8.50 -14.37
N THR A 260 23.33 -9.73 -13.96
CA THR A 260 23.07 -10.95 -14.74
C THR A 260 21.57 -11.23 -14.86
N VAL A 261 20.78 -11.00 -13.80
CA VAL A 261 19.31 -11.08 -13.85
C VAL A 261 18.75 -10.08 -14.87
N LEU A 262 19.16 -8.82 -14.80
CA LEU A 262 18.72 -7.79 -15.75
C LEU A 262 19.13 -8.12 -17.19
N GLN A 263 20.33 -8.65 -17.40
CA GLN A 263 20.76 -9.12 -18.72
C GLN A 263 19.84 -10.24 -19.24
N LYS A 264 19.56 -11.25 -18.41
CA LYS A 264 18.75 -12.40 -18.81
C LYS A 264 17.30 -12.03 -19.11
N LEU A 265 16.74 -11.08 -18.36
CA LEU A 265 15.41 -10.54 -18.64
C LEU A 265 15.40 -9.70 -19.92
N HIS A 266 16.43 -8.90 -20.17
CA HIS A 266 16.57 -8.17 -21.42
C HIS A 266 16.71 -9.10 -22.64
N GLU A 267 17.45 -10.21 -22.51
CA GLU A 267 17.52 -11.28 -23.53
C GLU A 267 16.15 -11.97 -23.78
N MET A 268 15.22 -11.88 -22.83
CA MET A 268 13.83 -12.37 -22.94
C MET A 268 12.82 -11.28 -23.34
N GLU A 269 13.28 -10.08 -23.71
CA GLU A 269 12.44 -8.89 -23.97
C GLU A 269 11.57 -8.45 -22.75
N VAL A 270 11.95 -8.87 -21.54
CA VAL A 270 11.29 -8.49 -20.27
C VAL A 270 12.05 -7.33 -19.64
N THR A 271 11.35 -6.21 -19.43
CA THR A 271 11.89 -5.04 -18.70
C THR A 271 11.06 -4.81 -17.43
N PRO A 272 11.59 -5.09 -16.22
CA PRO A 272 10.95 -4.71 -14.97
C PRO A 272 10.78 -3.19 -14.86
N ILE A 273 9.67 -2.73 -14.26
CA ILE A 273 9.45 -1.31 -14.00
C ILE A 273 10.28 -0.82 -12.79
N LEU A 274 10.64 -1.75 -11.90
CA LEU A 274 11.42 -1.50 -10.70
C LEU A 274 12.21 -2.76 -10.29
N PHE A 275 13.42 -2.55 -9.75
CA PHE A 275 14.24 -3.57 -9.09
C PHE A 275 14.62 -3.08 -7.68
N GLU A 276 14.02 -3.69 -6.67
CA GLU A 276 14.09 -3.31 -5.27
C GLU A 276 15.14 -4.13 -4.52
N GLN A 277 15.90 -3.41 -3.69
CA GLN A 277 17.02 -3.88 -2.87
C GLN A 277 17.79 -5.07 -3.48
N PRO A 278 18.43 -4.87 -4.66
CA PRO A 278 19.10 -5.94 -5.37
C PRO A 278 20.25 -6.57 -4.57
N VAL A 279 20.93 -5.78 -3.73
CA VAL A 279 22.13 -6.17 -2.97
C VAL A 279 21.98 -5.88 -1.49
N HIS A 280 22.84 -6.48 -0.66
CA HIS A 280 22.91 -6.26 0.78
C HIS A 280 22.86 -4.78 1.18
N ARG A 281 22.10 -4.45 2.23
CA ARG A 281 21.75 -3.09 2.65
C ARG A 281 22.96 -2.17 2.87
N ASP A 282 24.06 -2.76 3.33
CA ASP A 282 25.31 -2.06 3.63
C ASP A 282 26.31 -2.06 2.44
N ASP A 283 26.02 -2.74 1.32
CA ASP A 283 26.80 -2.65 0.07
C ASP A 283 26.36 -1.43 -0.76
N TRP A 284 26.59 -0.25 -0.20
CA TRP A 284 26.32 1.04 -0.83
C TRP A 284 27.00 1.20 -2.20
N LYS A 285 28.20 0.61 -2.37
CA LYS A 285 28.93 0.65 -3.63
C LYS A 285 28.25 -0.22 -4.69
N GLY A 286 27.83 -1.43 -4.31
CA GLY A 286 27.07 -2.33 -5.16
C GLY A 286 25.73 -1.74 -5.55
N LEU A 287 24.99 -1.14 -4.60
CA LEU A 287 23.71 -0.49 -4.88
C LEU A 287 23.85 0.61 -5.93
N GLY A 288 24.84 1.51 -5.79
CA GLY A 288 25.12 2.56 -6.77
C GLY A 288 25.58 2.03 -8.14
N TYR A 289 26.38 0.97 -8.16
CA TYR A 289 26.82 0.32 -9.40
C TYR A 289 25.67 -0.35 -10.15
N VAL A 290 24.86 -1.17 -9.45
CA VAL A 290 23.66 -1.81 -10.01
C VAL A 290 22.67 -0.76 -10.49
N SER A 291 22.40 0.30 -9.72
CA SER A 291 21.57 1.43 -10.16
C SER A 291 22.05 2.05 -11.47
N ASN A 292 23.34 2.39 -11.56
CA ASN A 292 23.88 2.99 -12.78
C ASN A 292 23.70 2.08 -14.01
N VAL A 293 24.04 0.79 -13.88
CA VAL A 293 23.92 -0.19 -14.97
C VAL A 293 22.46 -0.45 -15.34
N ALA A 294 21.59 -0.65 -14.34
CA ALA A 294 20.16 -0.89 -14.52
C ALA A 294 19.49 0.21 -15.34
N ARG A 295 19.72 1.48 -14.95
CA ARG A 295 19.14 2.63 -15.64
C ARG A 295 19.72 2.83 -17.03
N ASN A 296 21.05 2.89 -17.14
CA ASN A 296 21.71 3.32 -18.38
C ASN A 296 21.73 2.25 -19.47
N LYS A 297 21.74 0.96 -19.10
CA LYS A 297 21.80 -0.16 -20.05
C LYS A 297 20.43 -0.81 -20.30
N TYR A 298 19.57 -0.88 -19.27
CA TYR A 298 18.31 -1.63 -19.33
C TYR A 298 17.05 -0.77 -19.10
N GLY A 299 17.20 0.53 -18.80
CA GLY A 299 16.08 1.44 -18.51
C GLY A 299 15.43 1.26 -17.13
N VAL A 300 15.84 0.25 -16.37
CA VAL A 300 15.18 -0.20 -15.13
C VAL A 300 15.48 0.75 -13.96
N SER A 301 14.44 1.08 -13.18
CA SER A 301 14.58 1.83 -11.92
C SER A 301 15.07 0.92 -10.80
N VAL A 302 15.85 1.45 -9.87
CA VAL A 302 16.31 0.70 -8.68
C VAL A 302 15.82 1.38 -7.41
N ALA A 303 15.19 0.60 -6.52
CA ALA A 303 14.73 1.06 -5.20
C ALA A 303 15.68 0.64 -4.08
N ALA A 304 15.88 1.54 -3.12
CA ALA A 304 16.44 1.21 -1.81
C ALA A 304 15.29 0.94 -0.81
N ASP A 305 15.24 -0.27 -0.26
CA ASP A 305 14.36 -0.64 0.85
C ASP A 305 15.16 -0.81 2.14
N GLU A 306 15.80 -1.96 2.36
CA GLU A 306 16.58 -2.25 3.57
C GLU A 306 17.81 -1.33 3.73
N SER A 307 18.35 -0.75 2.65
CA SER A 307 19.35 0.33 2.72
C SER A 307 18.81 1.65 3.28
N CYS A 308 17.51 1.91 3.17
CA CYS A 308 16.89 3.18 3.61
C CYS A 308 16.15 3.00 4.94
N ARG A 309 16.79 3.39 6.04
CA ARG A 309 16.30 3.21 7.42
C ARG A 309 16.27 4.51 8.24
N SER A 310 16.68 5.62 7.64
CA SER A 310 16.74 6.93 8.29
C SER A 310 16.81 8.06 7.26
N LEU A 311 16.57 9.30 7.71
CA LEU A 311 16.77 10.51 6.92
C LEU A 311 18.24 10.68 6.47
N GLU A 312 19.21 10.16 7.22
CA GLU A 312 20.63 10.23 6.86
C GLU A 312 20.97 9.25 5.71
N ASP A 313 20.37 8.06 5.70
CA ASP A 313 20.48 7.13 4.57
C ASP A 313 19.96 7.76 3.27
N VAL A 314 18.83 8.48 3.33
CA VAL A 314 18.26 9.18 2.17
C VAL A 314 19.19 10.31 1.70
N LYS A 315 19.73 11.13 2.61
CA LYS A 315 20.73 12.15 2.23
C LYS A 315 21.94 11.53 1.55
N ARG A 316 22.39 10.36 2.01
CA ARG A 316 23.48 9.62 1.39
C ARG A 316 23.11 9.13 -0.01
N ILE A 317 21.93 8.51 -0.17
CA ILE A 317 21.43 8.02 -1.47
C ILE A 317 21.36 9.15 -2.49
N VAL A 318 20.85 10.33 -2.10
CA VAL A 318 20.82 11.53 -2.95
C VAL A 318 22.23 12.02 -3.29
N LYS A 319 23.09 12.18 -2.29
CA LYS A 319 24.44 12.75 -2.45
C LYS A 319 25.36 11.87 -3.30
N GLU A 320 25.28 10.56 -3.14
CA GLU A 320 26.11 9.56 -3.82
C GLU A 320 25.41 8.96 -5.06
N ASN A 321 24.16 9.38 -5.36
CA ASN A 321 23.32 8.91 -6.48
C ASN A 321 23.21 7.37 -6.53
N LEU A 322 22.84 6.78 -5.39
CA LEU A 322 22.92 5.32 -5.17
C LEU A 322 21.69 4.54 -5.63
N ALA A 323 20.52 5.18 -5.65
CA ALA A 323 19.24 4.59 -6.06
C ALA A 323 18.38 5.64 -6.76
N HIS A 324 17.28 5.20 -7.39
CA HIS A 324 16.34 6.07 -8.09
C HIS A 324 15.02 6.23 -7.34
N VAL A 325 14.70 5.27 -6.47
CA VAL A 325 13.46 5.18 -5.74
C VAL A 325 13.78 4.87 -4.28
N ILE A 326 13.01 5.43 -3.36
CA ILE A 326 13.04 5.05 -1.94
C ILE A 326 11.77 4.27 -1.62
N ASN A 327 11.88 3.08 -1.03
CA ASN A 327 10.73 2.40 -0.41
C ASN A 327 10.52 2.92 1.01
N ILE A 328 9.50 3.76 1.17
CA ILE A 328 9.04 4.29 2.44
C ILE A 328 8.16 3.25 3.11
N LYS A 329 8.66 2.67 4.20
CA LYS A 329 7.88 1.82 5.11
C LYS A 329 7.82 2.52 6.45
N LEU A 330 6.62 2.80 6.95
CA LEU A 330 6.45 3.52 8.21
C LEU A 330 7.13 2.78 9.37
N ALA A 331 7.07 1.44 9.37
CA ALA A 331 7.76 0.58 10.34
C ALA A 331 9.30 0.71 10.39
N LYS A 332 9.96 1.23 9.34
CA LYS A 332 11.42 1.47 9.35
C LYS A 332 11.80 2.84 9.89
N LEU A 333 10.85 3.78 9.95
CA LEU A 333 11.11 5.23 10.05
C LEU A 333 10.30 5.93 11.15
N GLY A 334 9.13 5.44 11.52
CA GLY A 334 8.08 6.30 12.09
C GLY A 334 7.35 7.11 11.01
N VAL A 335 6.25 7.77 11.40
CA VAL A 335 5.45 8.63 10.53
C VAL A 335 6.10 9.99 10.34
N LEU A 336 6.67 10.59 11.39
CA LEU A 336 7.33 11.90 11.29
C LEU A 336 8.55 11.87 10.36
N GLU A 337 9.49 10.96 10.59
CA GLU A 337 10.71 10.86 9.79
C GLU A 337 10.39 10.47 8.33
N ALA A 338 9.34 9.66 8.10
CA ALA A 338 8.84 9.38 6.76
C ALA A 338 8.33 10.66 6.05
N LEU A 339 7.58 11.54 6.75
CA LEU A 339 7.13 12.81 6.17
C LEU A 339 8.30 13.76 5.86
N GLU A 340 9.34 13.80 6.71
CA GLU A 340 10.58 14.55 6.44
C GLU A 340 11.33 14.02 5.22
N ILE A 341 11.43 12.69 5.08
CA ILE A 341 12.03 12.03 3.92
C ILE A 341 11.24 12.30 2.64
N ILE A 342 9.92 12.24 2.70
CA ILE A 342 9.04 12.54 1.55
C ILE A 342 9.23 14.00 1.10
N GLU A 343 9.37 14.95 2.04
CA GLU A 343 9.66 16.34 1.69
C GLU A 343 11.07 16.51 1.11
N LEU A 344 12.08 15.82 1.65
CA LEU A 344 13.44 15.79 1.09
C LEU A 344 13.48 15.22 -0.34
N ALA A 345 12.61 14.25 -0.65
CA ALA A 345 12.50 13.65 -1.99
C ALA A 345 11.91 14.63 -3.03
N LYS A 346 11.07 15.60 -2.61
CA LYS A 346 10.49 16.65 -3.47
C LYS A 346 11.56 17.66 -3.91
N GLY A 347 12.38 17.26 -4.87
CA GLY A 347 13.46 18.08 -5.43
C GLY A 347 14.81 17.37 -5.52
N SER A 348 14.94 16.16 -4.98
CA SER A 348 16.17 15.36 -5.11
C SER A 348 16.28 14.55 -6.41
N GLY A 349 15.17 14.45 -7.16
CA GLY A 349 15.08 13.63 -8.38
C GLY A 349 14.79 12.14 -8.10
N LEU A 350 14.56 11.76 -6.84
CA LEU A 350 14.10 10.43 -6.47
C LEU A 350 12.60 10.28 -6.71
N ASP A 351 12.18 9.16 -7.30
CA ASP A 351 10.80 8.70 -7.21
C ASP A 351 10.55 8.12 -5.79
N LEU A 352 9.28 8.01 -5.40
CA LEU A 352 8.89 7.37 -4.14
C LEU A 352 8.09 6.10 -4.39
N MET A 353 8.39 5.09 -3.59
CA MET A 353 7.57 3.91 -3.35
C MET A 353 7.06 3.98 -1.91
N ILE A 354 5.82 3.58 -1.67
CA ILE A 354 5.35 3.27 -0.32
C ILE A 354 5.11 1.77 -0.25
N GLY A 355 5.59 1.17 0.82
CA GLY A 355 5.35 -0.24 1.10
C GLY A 355 5.23 -0.50 2.58
N GLY A 356 5.25 -1.77 2.95
CA GLY A 356 5.22 -2.17 4.35
C GLY A 356 5.93 -3.47 4.66
N MET A 357 5.63 -3.97 5.85
CA MET A 357 5.95 -5.31 6.31
C MET A 357 4.72 -6.20 6.10
N VAL A 358 4.69 -7.38 6.73
CA VAL A 358 3.44 -8.14 6.85
C VAL A 358 2.59 -7.50 7.95
N GLU A 359 1.59 -6.72 7.52
CA GLU A 359 0.80 -5.80 8.35
C GLU A 359 -0.69 -6.06 8.16
N THR A 360 -1.50 -5.73 9.16
CA THR A 360 -2.96 -5.72 9.01
C THR A 360 -3.44 -4.47 8.29
N ARG A 361 -4.74 -4.40 7.97
CA ARG A 361 -5.39 -3.18 7.42
C ARG A 361 -5.28 -1.96 8.35
N LEU A 362 -4.75 -2.10 9.57
CA LEU A 362 -4.52 -1.00 10.50
C LEU A 362 -3.32 -0.15 10.04
N ALA A 363 -2.11 -0.70 10.04
CA ALA A 363 -0.93 0.02 9.53
C ALA A 363 -1.00 0.24 8.00
N MET A 364 -1.46 -0.77 7.24
CA MET A 364 -1.63 -0.67 5.79
C MET A 364 -2.67 0.39 5.40
N GLY A 365 -3.75 0.52 6.16
CA GLY A 365 -4.76 1.57 5.97
C GLY A 365 -4.21 2.96 6.29
N PHE A 366 -3.34 3.09 7.30
CA PHE A 366 -2.66 4.35 7.59
C PHE A 366 -1.69 4.75 6.46
N ALA A 367 -0.83 3.83 6.03
CA ALA A 367 0.08 4.03 4.90
C ALA A 367 -0.67 4.39 3.62
N GLY A 368 -1.76 3.67 3.31
CA GLY A 368 -2.62 3.94 2.17
C GLY A 368 -3.29 5.32 2.21
N ASN A 369 -3.80 5.76 3.37
CA ASN A 369 -4.33 7.12 3.55
C ASN A 369 -3.26 8.18 3.30
N LEU A 370 -2.04 7.97 3.81
CA LEU A 370 -0.90 8.86 3.59
C LEU A 370 -0.51 8.92 2.11
N ALA A 371 -0.51 7.79 1.41
CA ALA A 371 -0.23 7.70 -0.02
C ALA A 371 -1.28 8.44 -0.87
N ALA A 372 -2.56 8.17 -0.61
CA ALA A 372 -3.70 8.79 -1.28
C ALA A 372 -3.73 10.31 -1.07
N GLY A 373 -3.47 10.75 0.17
CA GLY A 373 -3.49 12.17 0.53
C GLY A 373 -2.36 12.99 -0.08
N LEU A 374 -1.14 12.44 -0.14
CA LEU A 374 0.05 13.14 -0.64
C LEU A 374 0.22 13.06 -2.16
N GLY A 375 -0.25 11.98 -2.80
CA GLY A 375 -0.22 11.83 -4.27
C GLY A 375 1.17 11.71 -4.91
N CYS A 376 2.23 11.56 -4.12
CA CYS A 376 3.63 11.62 -4.59
C CYS A 376 4.31 10.25 -4.78
N PHE A 377 3.56 9.15 -4.65
CA PHE A 377 4.08 7.79 -4.76
C PHE A 377 3.84 7.22 -6.16
N LYS A 378 4.92 6.73 -6.79
CA LYS A 378 4.91 6.13 -8.12
C LYS A 378 4.70 4.62 -8.09
N PHE A 379 5.05 3.99 -6.97
CA PHE A 379 4.89 2.56 -6.71
C PHE A 379 4.24 2.39 -5.33
N ILE A 380 3.34 1.42 -5.19
CA ILE A 380 2.54 1.19 -3.98
C ILE A 380 2.44 -0.32 -3.75
N ASP A 381 3.05 -0.79 -2.65
CA ASP A 381 3.20 -2.19 -2.23
C ASP A 381 2.56 -2.38 -0.85
N LEU A 382 1.22 -2.41 -0.84
CA LEU A 382 0.38 -2.46 0.35
C LEU A 382 -0.53 -3.69 0.32
N ASP A 383 -0.02 -4.80 -0.20
CA ASP A 383 -0.76 -6.01 -0.56
C ASP A 383 -1.01 -6.96 0.63
N THR A 384 -0.19 -6.88 1.68
CA THR A 384 -0.09 -7.91 2.72
C THR A 384 -1.39 -8.26 3.46
N PRO A 385 -2.40 -7.36 3.61
CA PRO A 385 -3.71 -7.73 4.15
C PRO A 385 -4.46 -8.79 3.32
N ILE A 386 -4.19 -8.89 2.02
CA ILE A 386 -4.79 -9.89 1.11
C ILE A 386 -4.23 -11.30 1.39
N LEU A 387 -3.08 -11.38 2.07
CA LEU A 387 -2.39 -12.62 2.40
C LEU A 387 -2.79 -13.17 3.79
N LEU A 388 -3.54 -12.41 4.59
CA LEU A 388 -4.02 -12.80 5.92
C LEU A 388 -5.20 -13.78 5.82
N ALA A 389 -5.23 -14.78 6.70
CA ALA A 389 -6.31 -15.77 6.76
C ALA A 389 -7.61 -15.19 7.33
N GLU A 390 -7.51 -14.10 8.09
CA GLU A 390 -8.62 -13.35 8.66
C GLU A 390 -8.26 -11.86 8.74
N ASP A 391 -9.26 -10.99 8.68
CA ASP A 391 -9.10 -9.55 8.86
C ASP A 391 -9.59 -9.13 10.25
N PRO A 392 -8.70 -8.72 11.17
CA PRO A 392 -9.09 -8.28 12.52
C PRO A 392 -9.61 -6.84 12.55
N VAL A 393 -9.56 -6.10 11.44
CA VAL A 393 -9.86 -4.67 11.37
C VAL A 393 -11.29 -4.43 10.89
N LEU A 394 -12.10 -3.81 11.74
CA LEU A 394 -13.44 -3.35 11.38
C LEU A 394 -13.39 -1.95 10.78
N GLY A 395 -14.30 -1.67 9.84
CA GLY A 395 -14.31 -0.42 9.09
C GLY A 395 -13.13 -0.34 8.11
N GLY A 396 -12.48 0.83 8.06
CA GLY A 396 -11.31 1.10 7.22
C GLY A 396 -11.64 1.47 5.78
N TYR A 397 -10.78 1.03 4.87
CA TYR A 397 -10.88 1.27 3.43
C TYR A 397 -11.52 0.08 2.69
N GLU A 398 -12.25 0.36 1.63
CA GLU A 398 -12.82 -0.67 0.76
C GLU A 398 -11.75 -1.22 -0.20
N VAL A 399 -11.85 -2.50 -0.56
CA VAL A 399 -10.88 -3.19 -1.45
C VAL A 399 -11.62 -3.80 -2.63
N SER A 400 -11.16 -3.49 -3.85
CA SER A 400 -11.65 -4.05 -5.09
C SER A 400 -10.46 -4.41 -5.99
N GLY A 401 -9.94 -5.63 -5.85
CA GLY A 401 -8.72 -6.06 -6.52
C GLY A 401 -7.53 -5.18 -6.07
N PRO A 402 -6.78 -4.56 -7.00
CA PRO A 402 -5.67 -3.66 -6.64
C PRO A 402 -6.12 -2.30 -6.12
N ILE A 403 -7.41 -1.94 -6.22
CA ILE A 403 -7.90 -0.60 -5.86
C ILE A 403 -8.32 -0.59 -4.39
N TYR A 404 -7.69 0.29 -3.61
CA TYR A 404 -8.11 0.61 -2.24
C TYR A 404 -8.80 1.98 -2.23
N LYS A 405 -10.01 2.04 -1.67
CA LYS A 405 -10.85 3.23 -1.62
C LYS A 405 -11.08 3.68 -0.18
N PHE A 406 -10.57 4.86 0.14
CA PHE A 406 -10.70 5.50 1.43
C PHE A 406 -12.02 6.26 1.49
N SER A 407 -12.80 6.00 2.54
CA SER A 407 -14.08 6.64 2.79
C SER A 407 -13.90 8.04 3.41
N ASN A 408 -15.01 8.72 3.69
CA ASN A 408 -15.01 9.96 4.47
C ASN A 408 -15.10 9.71 5.99
N ALA A 409 -14.91 8.46 6.45
CA ALA A 409 -14.83 8.16 7.87
C ALA A 409 -13.65 8.91 8.51
N ARG A 410 -13.89 9.51 9.68
CA ARG A 410 -12.85 10.18 10.46
C ARG A 410 -11.68 9.23 10.80
N GLY A 411 -10.48 9.80 10.91
CA GLY A 411 -9.26 9.00 11.11
C GLY A 411 -8.92 8.17 9.87
N HIS A 412 -8.27 7.03 10.04
CA HIS A 412 -8.08 6.03 8.98
C HIS A 412 -9.31 5.12 8.80
N GLY A 413 -10.36 5.33 9.61
CA GLY A 413 -11.65 4.64 9.58
C GLY A 413 -11.65 3.21 10.12
N GLY A 414 -10.49 2.63 10.41
CA GLY A 414 -10.35 1.25 10.90
C GLY A 414 -10.24 1.18 12.42
N PHE A 415 -10.66 0.07 13.02
CA PHE A 415 -10.51 -0.18 14.46
C PHE A 415 -10.50 -1.68 14.78
N LEU A 416 -9.96 -2.05 15.95
CA LEU A 416 -9.97 -3.43 16.44
C LEU A 416 -11.04 -3.64 17.50
N HIS A 417 -11.59 -4.85 17.60
CA HIS A 417 -12.37 -5.28 18.77
C HIS A 417 -11.45 -5.53 19.99
N TRP A 418 -10.99 -4.44 20.63
CA TRP A 418 -9.94 -4.44 21.66
C TRP A 418 -10.05 -5.56 22.70
N ASP A 419 -11.23 -5.73 23.30
CA ASP A 419 -11.47 -6.69 24.39
C ASP A 419 -11.55 -8.15 23.93
N ASN A 420 -11.66 -8.37 22.61
CA ASN A 420 -11.60 -9.69 21.99
C ASN A 420 -10.23 -10.02 21.39
N ILE A 421 -9.22 -9.14 21.49
CA ILE A 421 -7.84 -9.44 21.09
C ILE A 421 -7.22 -10.40 22.14
N VAL A 422 -7.57 -11.68 22.01
CA VAL A 422 -6.94 -12.81 22.69
C VAL A 422 -6.61 -13.88 21.65
N TRP A 423 -5.89 -13.48 20.60
CA TRP A 423 -5.45 -14.36 19.51
C TRP A 423 -4.18 -15.14 19.89
N ASN A 424 -4.32 -15.95 20.95
CA ASN A 424 -3.38 -17.00 21.36
C ASN A 424 -4.06 -18.39 21.32
N GLY A 425 -5.07 -18.57 20.45
CA GLY A 425 -5.83 -19.82 20.31
C GLY A 425 -6.61 -20.25 21.57
N GLN A 426 -6.75 -19.36 22.56
CA GLN A 426 -7.43 -19.64 23.83
C GLN A 426 -8.44 -18.55 24.18
N ARG A 427 -9.73 -18.90 24.15
CA ARG A 427 -10.79 -18.08 24.73
C ARG A 427 -10.99 -18.48 26.20
N ARG A 428 -11.35 -17.50 27.03
CA ARG A 428 -11.92 -17.79 28.37
C ARG A 428 -13.40 -18.15 28.22
N ASP A 429 -13.85 -19.21 28.90
CA ASP A 429 -15.28 -19.46 29.07
C ASP A 429 -15.91 -18.43 30.05
N ASN A 430 -17.25 -18.37 30.11
CA ASN A 430 -17.98 -17.51 31.05
C ASN A 430 -17.75 -17.90 32.55
N ARG A 431 -16.83 -18.83 32.84
CA ARG A 431 -16.37 -19.25 34.17
C ARG A 431 -14.86 -19.03 34.35
N GLY A 432 -14.22 -18.27 33.46
CA GLY A 432 -12.82 -17.83 33.57
C GLY A 432 -11.77 -18.88 33.22
N ARG A 433 -12.15 -20.03 32.64
CA ARG A 433 -11.21 -21.11 32.30
C ARG A 433 -10.76 -21.04 30.85
N TRP A 434 -9.50 -21.38 30.61
CA TRP A 434 -8.87 -21.41 29.30
C TRP A 434 -9.23 -22.69 28.55
N ASN A 435 -9.76 -22.56 27.33
CA ASN A 435 -9.98 -23.68 26.42
C ASN A 435 -9.26 -23.41 25.08
N THR A 436 -8.57 -24.42 24.55
CA THR A 436 -8.17 -24.45 23.14
C THR A 436 -9.37 -24.84 22.27
N LEU A 437 -9.51 -24.20 21.10
CA LEU A 437 -10.53 -24.56 20.11
C LEU A 437 -9.87 -25.00 18.81
N GLY A 438 -10.32 -26.13 18.27
CA GLY A 438 -10.18 -26.44 16.85
C GLY A 438 -11.10 -25.56 15.99
N PRO A 439 -11.04 -25.67 14.66
CA PRO A 439 -11.76 -24.78 13.75
C PRO A 439 -13.27 -24.79 14.00
N VAL A 440 -13.86 -23.59 13.99
CA VAL A 440 -15.31 -23.38 14.14
C VAL A 440 -16.03 -23.76 12.85
N PRO A 441 -17.12 -24.56 12.89
CA PRO A 441 -17.84 -24.93 11.67
C PRO A 441 -18.76 -23.80 11.17
N GLY A 442 -18.66 -23.47 9.88
CA GLY A 442 -19.84 -23.12 9.08
C GLY A 442 -20.10 -21.65 8.73
N ARG A 443 -19.53 -21.19 7.60
CA ARG A 443 -20.36 -20.77 6.45
C ARG A 443 -19.83 -21.48 5.21
N MET A 444 -20.63 -22.37 4.64
CA MET A 444 -20.35 -22.94 3.32
C MET A 444 -20.74 -21.92 2.25
N GLN A 445 -19.80 -21.60 1.36
CA GLN A 445 -20.08 -21.26 -0.03
C GLN A 445 -19.42 -22.35 -0.89
N ASP A 446 -20.08 -22.72 -1.98
CA ASP A 446 -19.86 -24.01 -2.64
C ASP A 446 -18.46 -24.18 -3.23
N GLN A 447 -17.78 -25.26 -2.81
CA GLN A 447 -16.62 -25.79 -3.52
C GLN A 447 -16.76 -27.32 -3.64
N LEU A 448 -16.69 -27.80 -4.88
CA LEU A 448 -16.73 -29.23 -5.21
C LEU A 448 -15.41 -29.89 -4.76
N PRO A 449 -15.45 -31.00 -4.01
CA PRO A 449 -14.24 -31.61 -3.47
C PRO A 449 -13.54 -32.51 -4.50
N TYR A 450 -12.41 -32.07 -5.05
CA TYR A 450 -11.43 -32.99 -5.63
C TYR A 450 -10.63 -33.66 -4.51
N ARG A 451 -10.73 -35.00 -4.42
CA ARG A 451 -10.13 -35.80 -3.35
C ARG A 451 -9.00 -36.66 -3.91
N THR A 452 -7.75 -36.31 -3.61
CA THR A 452 -6.57 -37.11 -3.96
C THR A 452 -5.82 -37.54 -2.69
N GLU A 453 -6.02 -38.80 -2.28
CA GLU A 453 -5.17 -39.45 -1.28
C GLU A 453 -3.91 -40.01 -1.95
N PRO A 454 -2.69 -39.82 -1.39
CA PRO A 454 -1.49 -40.45 -1.90
C PRO A 454 -1.40 -41.92 -1.43
N ARG A 455 -1.07 -42.84 -2.36
CA ARG A 455 -0.67 -44.22 -2.04
C ARG A 455 0.82 -44.41 -2.31
N GLU A 456 1.50 -45.09 -1.40
CA GLU A 456 2.92 -45.45 -1.57
C GLU A 456 3.14 -46.49 -2.68
N PRO A 457 4.32 -46.50 -3.33
CA PRO A 457 4.62 -47.44 -4.41
C PRO A 457 5.28 -48.72 -3.90
N ASN A 458 4.75 -49.89 -4.28
CA ASN A 458 5.53 -51.12 -4.29
C ASN A 458 5.00 -52.18 -5.28
N GLN A 459 5.93 -52.92 -5.89
CA GLN A 459 5.78 -54.15 -6.68
C GLN A 459 5.26 -54.09 -8.14
N ARG A 460 6.23 -53.99 -9.06
CA ARG A 460 6.52 -54.86 -10.23
C ARG A 460 5.38 -55.45 -11.11
N ILE A 461 5.47 -55.08 -12.40
CA ILE A 461 5.43 -55.92 -13.63
C ILE A 461 4.15 -56.72 -13.94
N MET A 462 3.47 -56.37 -15.04
CA MET A 462 3.29 -57.24 -16.24
C MET A 462 2.56 -56.49 -17.39
N GLU A 463 3.03 -56.66 -18.62
CA GLU A 463 2.30 -56.30 -19.85
C GLU A 463 1.26 -57.39 -20.19
N VAL A 464 0.04 -57.00 -20.61
CA VAL A 464 -0.79 -57.81 -21.54
C VAL A 464 -1.66 -56.88 -22.40
N ASP A 465 -1.74 -57.20 -23.69
CA ASP A 465 -2.56 -56.56 -24.72
C ASP A 465 -4.09 -56.69 -24.58
N ASN A 466 -4.80 -55.77 -25.27
CA ASN A 466 -6.10 -55.97 -25.95
C ASN A 466 -7.30 -56.57 -25.17
N LYS A 467 -8.28 -55.72 -24.82
CA LYS A 467 -9.60 -55.67 -25.53
C LYS A 467 -10.59 -54.63 -24.99
N VAL A 468 -11.48 -54.21 -25.89
CA VAL A 468 -12.65 -53.35 -25.64
C VAL A 468 -13.70 -54.06 -24.79
N ILE A 469 -14.23 -53.38 -23.77
CA ILE A 469 -15.60 -53.58 -23.27
C ILE A 469 -16.22 -52.19 -23.07
N ALA A 470 -17.42 -52.00 -23.61
CA ALA A 470 -18.18 -50.76 -23.49
C ALA A 470 -19.24 -50.86 -22.39
N SER A 471 -19.38 -49.81 -21.58
CA SER A 471 -20.63 -49.48 -20.89
C SER A 471 -20.62 -47.99 -20.51
N ALA A 472 -21.40 -47.17 -21.21
CA ALA A 472 -21.67 -45.80 -20.81
C ALA A 472 -22.93 -45.75 -19.94
N PRO A 473 -23.01 -44.91 -18.89
CA PRO A 473 -24.27 -44.54 -18.26
C PRO A 473 -25.10 -43.67 -19.21
N GLU A 474 -26.41 -43.83 -19.17
CA GLU A 474 -27.36 -43.07 -19.99
C GLU A 474 -27.46 -41.60 -19.54
N GLY A 475 -27.75 -40.69 -20.48
CA GLY A 475 -28.37 -39.40 -20.14
C GLY A 475 -27.48 -38.15 -20.05
N ALA A 476 -26.57 -37.91 -21.00
CA ALA A 476 -26.05 -36.56 -21.26
C ALA A 476 -25.72 -36.36 -22.75
N THR A 477 -26.44 -35.45 -23.42
CA THR A 477 -26.18 -35.09 -24.83
C THR A 477 -25.02 -34.11 -24.88
N LEU A 478 -23.88 -34.49 -25.48
CA LEU A 478 -22.83 -33.54 -25.84
C LEU A 478 -23.32 -32.66 -27.00
N LEU A 479 -23.35 -31.34 -26.79
CA LEU A 479 -23.36 -30.36 -27.87
C LEU A 479 -22.00 -29.66 -27.92
N LEU A 480 -21.21 -30.05 -28.93
CA LEU A 480 -19.96 -29.40 -29.30
C LEU A 480 -20.29 -28.10 -30.06
N PHE A 481 -19.66 -26.99 -29.67
CA PHE A 481 -19.65 -25.75 -30.47
C PHE A 481 -18.27 -25.56 -31.11
N PRO A 482 -18.16 -25.45 -32.44
CA PRO A 482 -16.93 -25.04 -33.11
C PRO A 482 -16.79 -23.50 -33.11
N GLN A 483 -15.55 -23.01 -33.16
CA GLN A 483 -15.27 -21.59 -33.46
C GLN A 483 -15.53 -21.27 -34.93
N SER A 484 -16.18 -20.13 -35.24
CA SER A 484 -15.75 -19.12 -36.24
C SER A 484 -16.88 -18.15 -36.69
N GLU A 485 -16.47 -16.94 -37.05
CA GLU A 485 -17.07 -15.99 -38.02
C GLU A 485 -18.46 -15.30 -37.82
N VAL A 486 -18.41 -14.00 -37.46
CA VAL A 486 -18.87 -12.82 -38.26
C VAL A 486 -20.36 -12.69 -38.71
N LEU A 487 -21.13 -11.84 -37.98
CA LEU A 487 -22.21 -10.89 -38.43
C LEU A 487 -23.46 -11.42 -39.21
N PRO A 488 -24.58 -10.65 -39.45
CA PRO A 488 -25.04 -9.34 -38.94
C PRO A 488 -26.54 -9.31 -38.42
N LYS A 489 -27.13 -8.10 -38.36
CA LYS A 489 -28.45 -7.66 -37.82
C LYS A 489 -29.76 -8.32 -38.34
N ALA A 490 -30.84 -8.07 -37.56
CA ALA A 490 -32.29 -8.28 -37.77
C ALA A 490 -32.80 -9.69 -37.39
N ILE A 491 -33.96 -9.88 -36.75
CA ILE A 491 -35.30 -9.28 -36.97
C ILE A 491 -36.08 -9.05 -35.65
N GLN A 492 -37.02 -8.09 -35.63
CA GLN A 492 -38.00 -7.89 -34.55
C GLN A 492 -39.13 -8.94 -34.61
N GLY A 493 -39.54 -9.53 -33.48
CA GLY A 493 -40.67 -10.46 -33.46
C GLY A 493 -41.01 -11.05 -32.10
N GLU A 494 -41.76 -10.29 -31.31
CA GLU A 494 -42.69 -10.73 -30.24
C GLU A 494 -42.45 -12.07 -29.52
N LEU A 495 -41.93 -11.99 -28.29
CA LEU A 495 -42.45 -12.78 -27.17
C LEU A 495 -42.80 -11.82 -26.03
N ARG A 496 -44.09 -11.57 -25.84
CA ARG A 496 -44.65 -10.91 -24.66
C ARG A 496 -44.98 -11.97 -23.60
N GLY A 497 -44.66 -11.68 -22.34
CA GLY A 497 -45.27 -12.33 -21.18
C GLY A 497 -44.26 -13.04 -20.28
N GLU A 498 -43.71 -12.30 -19.31
CA GLU A 498 -43.50 -12.70 -17.90
C GLU A 498 -42.60 -11.67 -17.18
N GLU A 499 -43.10 -10.44 -16.99
CA GLU A 499 -42.51 -9.44 -16.07
C GLU A 499 -43.60 -8.63 -15.36
N GLU A 500 -44.29 -9.25 -14.40
CA GLU A 500 -45.04 -8.54 -13.34
C GLU A 500 -44.64 -9.11 -11.98
N GLY A 501 -43.66 -8.46 -11.34
CA GLY A 501 -43.16 -8.87 -10.01
C GLY A 501 -42.17 -7.88 -9.39
N THR A 502 -41.37 -7.17 -10.20
CA THR A 502 -40.24 -6.37 -9.70
C THR A 502 -40.53 -4.87 -9.57
N LEU A 503 -41.49 -4.31 -10.32
CA LEU A 503 -41.78 -2.86 -10.35
C LEU A 503 -42.52 -2.28 -9.13
N GLY A 504 -42.93 -3.12 -8.17
CA GLY A 504 -43.60 -2.68 -6.94
C GLY A 504 -42.64 -2.19 -5.85
N ILE A 505 -41.44 -2.78 -5.77
CA ILE A 505 -40.53 -2.59 -4.63
C ILE A 505 -39.66 -1.34 -4.81
N GLU A 506 -39.23 -1.02 -6.03
CA GLU A 506 -38.43 0.18 -6.31
C GLU A 506 -39.22 1.48 -6.06
N LYS A 507 -40.54 1.50 -6.29
CA LYS A 507 -41.38 2.68 -6.06
C LYS A 507 -41.65 2.96 -4.58
N GLU A 508 -41.68 1.93 -3.74
CA GLU A 508 -41.82 2.09 -2.29
C GLU A 508 -40.51 2.63 -1.68
N LEU A 509 -39.35 2.12 -2.13
CA LEU A 509 -38.03 2.55 -1.65
C LEU A 509 -37.68 4.00 -2.00
N ILE A 510 -37.98 4.46 -3.22
CA ILE A 510 -37.76 5.86 -3.62
C ILE A 510 -38.62 6.80 -2.76
N ARG A 511 -39.86 6.41 -2.47
CA ARG A 511 -40.78 7.24 -1.69
C ARG A 511 -40.39 7.36 -0.20
N VAL A 512 -39.76 6.35 0.37
CA VAL A 512 -39.19 6.41 1.72
C VAL A 512 -37.98 7.33 1.76
N ALA A 513 -37.08 7.24 0.77
CA ALA A 513 -35.90 8.11 0.68
C ALA A 513 -36.27 9.60 0.54
N GLU A 514 -37.27 9.92 -0.30
CA GLU A 514 -37.78 11.30 -0.46
C GLU A 514 -38.46 11.86 0.81
N GLN A 515 -38.96 11.01 1.72
CA GLN A 515 -39.50 11.46 3.01
C GLN A 515 -38.40 11.74 4.04
N GLU A 516 -37.35 10.91 4.12
CA GLU A 516 -36.25 11.13 5.06
C GLU A 516 -35.43 12.40 4.72
N GLU A 517 -35.27 12.71 3.43
CA GLU A 517 -34.57 13.93 2.98
C GLU A 517 -35.39 15.21 3.29
N ALA A 518 -36.72 15.13 3.24
CA ALA A 518 -37.62 16.24 3.60
C ALA A 518 -37.63 16.53 5.12
N GLU A 519 -37.54 15.50 5.97
CA GLU A 519 -37.46 15.68 7.42
C GLU A 519 -36.10 16.29 7.84
N GLN A 520 -34.98 15.87 7.22
CA GLN A 520 -33.66 16.45 7.49
C GLN A 520 -33.53 17.92 7.08
N LEU A 521 -34.21 18.35 6.01
CA LEU A 521 -34.24 19.77 5.61
C LEU A 521 -35.17 20.62 6.49
N GLY A 522 -36.20 20.01 7.10
CA GLY A 522 -37.10 20.68 8.03
C GLY A 522 -36.48 21.01 9.40
N GLU A 523 -35.57 20.18 9.91
CA GLU A 523 -34.91 20.42 11.20
C GLU A 523 -33.83 21.51 11.14
N LEU A 524 -33.26 21.79 9.97
CA LEU A 524 -32.23 22.82 9.77
C LEU A 524 -32.79 24.26 9.79
N ASP A 525 -34.08 24.45 9.51
CA ASP A 525 -34.72 25.77 9.45
C ASP A 525 -35.27 26.24 10.82
N GLN A 526 -35.27 25.37 11.85
CA GLN A 526 -35.79 25.68 13.19
C GLN A 526 -34.72 25.97 14.27
N GLN A 527 -33.44 26.00 13.91
CA GLN A 527 -32.34 26.38 14.82
C GLN A 527 -31.65 27.70 14.43
N GLY A 528 -32.32 28.53 13.63
CA GLY A 528 -31.80 29.76 13.02
C GLY A 528 -32.26 31.09 13.62
N GLU A 529 -33.11 31.10 14.66
CA GLU A 529 -33.56 32.35 15.33
C GLU A 529 -33.46 32.25 16.86
N ASP A 530 -32.34 32.66 17.43
CA ASP A 530 -32.28 33.62 18.56
C ASP A 530 -30.83 33.96 18.97
N ILE A 531 -30.68 35.02 19.78
CA ILE A 531 -29.45 35.52 20.45
C ILE A 531 -28.61 36.54 19.65
N PHE A 532 -29.09 37.79 19.67
CA PHE A 532 -28.25 38.99 19.84
C PHE A 532 -28.99 40.05 20.67
N PRO A 533 -28.52 40.40 21.88
CA PRO A 533 -28.88 41.66 22.53
C PRO A 533 -27.79 42.72 22.32
N ASN A 534 -28.21 43.93 21.94
CA ASN A 534 -27.34 45.09 21.76
C ASN A 534 -26.73 45.59 23.08
N SER A 535 -25.40 45.79 23.13
CA SER A 535 -24.73 47.00 23.64
C SER A 535 -23.21 46.91 23.49
#